data_AF-A0A9X1YDQ5-F1
#
_entry.id   AF-A0A9X1YDQ5-F1
#
_cell.length_a   1.000
_cell.length_b   1.000
_cell.length_c   1.000
_cell.angle_alpha   90.00
_cell.angle_beta   90.00
_cell.angle_gamma   90.00
#
_symmetry.space_group_name_H-M   'P 1'
#
loop_
_entity.id
_entity.type
_entity.pdbx_description
1 polymer ?
#
loop_
_entity_poly.entity_id
_entity_poly.type
_entity_poly.pdbx_seq_one_letter_code
_entity_poly.pdbx_strand_id
1 'polypeptide(L)'
;VGRDDFKAEFVLRFAPPPARDGDMPLPGPYPRAWGPEDLALVQAHMQRIWTHRFTKQTVEDAMVAEAARHRFHPVEDWLASLVWDGVPRVDGWLHRGFGCPGDDYHAAAGAKMLIASVKRIRQPGVKFDHTPVFEGGQGLGKSTALRALYGDDWFSDSLPEDLASKDAAMGLLGVWCLELAELQQLIRAEAETVKAFMSRQVDRFRPPYGKAYVNRPRQCILVGTTNAEEWLSDTTGNRRFWPLACRHADVPWIRE
;
A
#
# COMPACT_ATOMS: atom_id res chain seq x y z
N VAL A 1 20.22 0.29 10.56
CA VAL A 1 19.12 1.18 10.09
C VAL A 1 18.90 0.98 8.60
N GLY A 2 17.78 1.43 8.03
CA GLY A 2 17.50 1.36 6.60
C GLY A 2 16.38 2.33 6.19
N ARG A 3 16.15 2.46 4.88
CA ARG A 3 15.08 3.29 4.32
C ARG A 3 14.11 2.43 3.52
N ASP A 4 12.87 2.37 3.97
CA ASP A 4 11.76 1.78 3.24
C ASP A 4 11.29 2.80 2.19
N ASP A 5 11.56 2.54 0.92
CA ASP A 5 11.19 3.45 -0.16
C ASP A 5 9.70 3.41 -0.50
N PHE A 6 8.98 2.36 -0.10
CA PHE A 6 7.55 2.22 -0.32
C PHE A 6 6.74 3.06 0.68
N LYS A 7 7.10 2.97 1.97
CA LYS A 7 6.54 3.79 3.05
C LYS A 7 7.17 5.18 3.13
N ALA A 8 8.30 5.40 2.43
CA ALA A 8 9.10 6.61 2.51
C ALA A 8 9.58 6.93 3.94
N GLU A 9 9.92 5.89 4.70
CA GLU A 9 10.23 5.95 6.13
C GLU A 9 11.63 5.40 6.44
N PHE A 10 12.25 5.88 7.51
CA PHE A 10 13.46 5.31 8.06
C PHE A 10 13.15 4.28 9.14
N VAL A 11 13.79 3.13 9.06
CA VAL A 11 13.49 1.96 9.89
C VAL A 11 14.74 1.43 10.60
N LEU A 12 14.52 0.80 11.74
CA LEU A 12 15.49 -0.16 12.29
C LEU A 12 15.32 -1.49 11.55
N ARG A 13 16.43 -2.08 11.10
CA ARG A 13 16.45 -3.42 10.46
C ARG A 13 16.81 -4.54 11.44
N PHE A 14 17.29 -4.17 12.62
CA PHE A 14 17.73 -5.05 13.70
C PHE A 14 17.65 -4.28 15.01
N ALA A 15 17.75 -5.01 16.13
CA ALA A 15 17.66 -4.41 17.44
C ALA A 15 18.71 -3.32 17.68
N PRO A 16 18.31 -2.18 18.27
CA PRO A 16 19.29 -1.17 18.68
C PRO A 16 20.17 -1.73 19.80
N PRO A 17 21.35 -1.14 20.04
CA PRO A 17 22.19 -1.52 21.16
C PRO A 17 21.44 -1.43 22.50
N PRO A 18 21.73 -2.33 23.45
CA PRO A 18 21.10 -2.28 24.76
C PRO A 18 21.51 -1.05 25.57
N ALA A 19 20.65 -0.65 26.50
CA ALA A 19 20.88 0.50 27.39
C ALA A 19 22.16 0.30 28.24
N ARG A 20 22.35 -0.91 28.79
CA ARG A 20 23.54 -1.29 29.57
C ARG A 20 24.17 -2.57 29.01
N ASP A 21 25.44 -2.77 29.33
CA ASP A 21 26.12 -4.01 28.98
C ASP A 21 25.48 -5.18 29.72
N GLY A 22 25.12 -6.23 28.97
CA GLY A 22 24.43 -7.41 29.48
C GLY A 22 22.90 -7.34 29.43
N ASP A 23 22.29 -6.19 29.14
CA ASP A 23 20.83 -6.15 28.91
C ASP A 23 20.48 -6.87 27.60
N MET A 24 19.30 -7.49 27.58
CA MET A 24 18.79 -8.10 26.36
C MET A 24 18.44 -7.03 25.31
N PRO A 25 18.74 -7.25 24.02
CA PRO A 25 18.27 -6.37 22.95
C PRO A 25 16.75 -6.30 22.93
N LEU A 26 16.22 -5.15 22.51
CA LEU A 26 14.77 -5.00 22.35
C LEU A 26 14.23 -6.03 21.34
N PRO A 27 13.21 -6.82 21.73
CA PRO A 27 12.65 -7.83 20.84
C PRO A 27 12.04 -7.21 19.59
N GLY A 28 12.01 -7.98 18.51
CA GLY A 28 11.38 -7.58 17.25
C GLY A 28 9.85 -7.49 17.32
N PRO A 29 9.15 -7.30 16.19
CA PRO A 29 9.65 -7.55 14.83
C PRO A 29 10.51 -6.43 14.24
N TYR A 30 11.42 -6.82 13.33
CA TYR A 30 12.18 -5.92 12.45
C TYR A 30 11.98 -6.36 10.99
N PRO A 31 11.99 -5.44 10.01
CA PRO A 31 12.18 -4.00 10.16
C PRO A 31 10.96 -3.30 10.80
N ARG A 32 11.21 -2.22 11.55
CA ARG A 32 10.15 -1.35 12.11
C ARG A 32 10.55 0.12 12.07
N ALA A 33 9.57 1.02 12.10
CA ALA A 33 9.81 2.45 12.32
C ALA A 33 10.72 2.67 13.54
N TRP A 34 11.73 3.53 13.39
CA TRP A 34 12.49 3.96 14.57
C TRP A 34 11.68 5.00 15.35
N GLY A 35 11.89 5.05 16.66
CA GLY A 35 11.26 6.00 17.56
C GLY A 35 12.27 6.78 18.40
N PRO A 36 11.79 7.75 19.20
CA PRO A 36 12.65 8.53 20.08
C PRO A 36 13.44 7.69 21.10
N GLU A 37 12.89 6.54 21.52
CA GLU A 37 13.55 5.60 22.43
C GLU A 37 14.76 4.93 21.78
N ASP A 38 14.66 4.56 20.50
CA ASP A 38 15.78 3.96 19.76
C ASP A 38 16.95 4.92 19.64
N LEU A 39 16.65 6.19 19.36
CA LEU A 39 17.67 7.24 19.30
C LEU A 39 18.37 7.41 20.65
N ALA A 40 17.62 7.34 21.75
CA ALA A 40 18.18 7.42 23.10
C ALA A 40 19.08 6.21 23.42
N LEU A 41 18.70 5.00 23.00
CA LEU A 41 19.51 3.79 23.17
C LEU A 41 20.82 3.85 22.40
N VAL A 42 20.76 4.25 21.12
CA VAL A 42 21.97 4.44 20.30
C VAL A 42 22.85 5.52 20.92
N GLN A 43 22.29 6.68 21.29
CA GLN A 43 23.05 7.75 21.93
C GLN A 43 23.72 7.29 23.24
N ALA A 44 23.00 6.58 24.10
CA ALA A 44 23.54 6.06 25.36
C ALA A 44 24.69 5.09 25.10
N HIS A 45 24.54 4.17 24.15
CA HIS A 45 25.60 3.25 23.74
C HIS A 45 26.84 3.99 23.23
N MET A 46 26.65 5.00 22.37
CA MET A 46 27.76 5.83 21.89
C MET A 46 28.47 6.54 23.06
N GLN A 47 27.73 7.10 24.01
CA GLN A 47 28.31 7.80 25.15
C GLN A 47 29.12 6.90 26.09
N ARG A 48 28.85 5.58 26.11
CA ARG A 48 29.60 4.60 26.92
C ARG A 48 30.95 4.24 26.28
N ILE A 49 31.00 4.15 24.96
CA ILE A 49 32.20 3.70 24.23
C ILE A 49 33.15 4.86 23.96
N TRP A 50 32.62 6.07 23.78
CA TRP A 50 33.41 7.24 23.42
C TRP A 50 33.37 8.31 24.51
N THR A 51 34.48 9.01 24.68
CA THR A 51 34.62 10.12 25.64
C THR A 51 33.96 11.42 25.17
N HIS A 52 33.69 11.53 23.86
CA HIS A 52 33.02 12.69 23.29
C HIS A 52 31.54 12.72 23.65
N ARG A 53 30.97 13.92 23.80
CA ARG A 53 29.53 14.09 24.02
C ARG A 53 28.81 14.15 22.68
N PHE A 54 27.85 13.25 22.46
CA PHE A 54 26.98 13.26 21.28
C PHE A 54 25.63 13.88 21.62
N THR A 55 25.17 14.82 20.80
CA THR A 55 23.79 15.34 20.90
C THR A 55 22.82 14.38 20.23
N LYS A 56 21.53 14.41 20.62
CA LYS A 56 20.49 13.60 19.94
C LYS A 56 20.45 13.88 18.43
N GLN A 57 20.55 15.15 18.04
CA GLN A 57 20.55 15.55 16.64
C GLN A 57 21.71 14.92 15.87
N THR A 58 22.92 14.93 16.43
CA THR A 58 24.10 14.33 15.77
C THR A 58 23.93 12.83 15.53
N VAL A 59 23.33 12.13 16.49
CA VAL A 59 23.06 10.69 16.35
C VAL A 59 21.96 10.45 15.32
N GLU A 60 20.90 11.25 15.32
CA GLU A 60 19.81 11.14 14.36
C GLU A 60 20.28 11.41 12.93
N ASP A 61 21.06 12.48 12.72
CA ASP A 61 21.64 12.82 11.42
C ASP A 61 22.53 11.68 10.89
N ALA A 62 23.34 11.06 11.76
CA ALA A 62 24.16 9.92 11.40
C ALA A 62 23.31 8.68 11.05
N MET A 63 22.27 8.38 11.83
CA MET A 63 21.33 7.30 11.54
C MET A 63 20.59 7.53 10.22
N VAL A 64 20.13 8.76 9.94
CA VAL A 64 19.48 9.15 8.67
C VAL A 64 20.43 8.99 7.50
N ALA A 65 21.66 9.48 7.62
CA ALA A 65 22.68 9.35 6.58
C ALA A 65 22.97 7.89 6.26
N GLU A 66 23.08 7.04 7.29
CA GLU A 66 23.35 5.61 7.13
C GLU A 66 22.14 4.84 6.60
N ALA A 67 20.94 5.17 7.05
CA ALA A 67 19.69 4.57 6.57
C ALA A 67 19.46 4.88 5.09
N ALA A 68 19.80 6.09 4.64
CA ALA A 68 19.69 6.50 3.24
C ALA A 68 20.61 5.70 2.29
N ARG A 69 21.68 5.05 2.81
CA ARG A 69 22.54 4.14 2.05
C ARG A 69 21.98 2.73 1.94
N HIS A 70 21.04 2.37 2.81
CA HIS A 70 20.45 1.03 2.94
C HIS A 70 18.97 1.06 2.56
N ARG A 71 18.71 1.40 1.29
CA ARG A 71 17.37 1.50 0.71
C ARG A 71 16.87 0.12 0.32
N PHE A 72 15.57 -0.09 0.48
CA PHE A 72 14.88 -1.31 0.04
C PHE A 72 13.43 -1.00 -0.26
N HIS A 73 12.76 -1.88 -1.01
CA HIS A 73 11.35 -1.74 -1.34
C HIS A 73 10.64 -3.06 -1.06
N PRO A 74 9.88 -3.17 0.04
CA PRO A 74 9.39 -4.47 0.54
C PRO A 74 8.53 -5.23 -0.48
N VAL A 75 7.66 -4.54 -1.22
CA VAL A 75 6.82 -5.17 -2.27
C VAL A 75 7.65 -5.61 -3.47
N GLU A 76 8.70 -4.87 -3.84
CA GLU A 76 9.54 -5.19 -5.00
C GLU A 76 10.43 -6.38 -4.66
N ASP A 77 11.02 -6.38 -3.47
CA ASP A 77 11.79 -7.48 -2.91
C ASP A 77 10.92 -8.76 -2.81
N TRP A 78 9.68 -8.64 -2.33
CA TRP A 78 8.73 -9.75 -2.29
C TRP A 78 8.40 -10.27 -3.70
N LEU A 79 8.01 -9.39 -4.63
CA LEU A 79 7.73 -9.75 -6.02
C LEU A 79 8.93 -10.43 -6.71
N ALA A 80 10.16 -10.04 -6.38
CA ALA A 80 11.39 -10.61 -6.92
C ALA A 80 11.71 -12.00 -6.34
N SER A 81 11.19 -12.31 -5.15
CA SER A 81 11.37 -13.61 -4.48
C SER A 81 10.38 -14.69 -4.93
N LEU A 82 9.29 -14.31 -5.59
CA LEU A 82 8.25 -15.24 -6.04
C LEU A 82 8.78 -16.20 -7.12
N VAL A 83 8.37 -17.46 -7.02
CA VAL A 83 8.64 -18.50 -8.02
C VAL A 83 7.31 -18.97 -8.57
N TRP A 84 7.16 -18.94 -9.90
CA TRP A 84 5.94 -19.44 -10.54
C TRP A 84 5.89 -20.96 -10.48
N ASP A 85 4.74 -21.49 -10.07
CA ASP A 85 4.49 -22.93 -9.94
C ASP A 85 4.08 -23.62 -11.25
N GLY A 86 4.01 -22.87 -12.36
CA GLY A 86 3.66 -23.39 -13.68
C GLY A 86 2.15 -23.46 -13.96
N VAL A 87 1.29 -23.08 -13.00
CA VAL A 87 -0.17 -23.14 -13.19
C VAL A 87 -0.70 -21.75 -13.63
N PRO A 88 -1.39 -21.65 -14.78
CA PRO A 88 -1.87 -20.37 -15.30
C PRO A 88 -3.18 -19.94 -14.61
N ARG A 89 -3.08 -19.27 -13.46
CA ARG A 89 -4.26 -18.81 -12.69
C ARG A 89 -4.77 -17.42 -13.06
N VAL A 90 -3.94 -16.58 -13.68
CA VAL A 90 -4.18 -15.14 -13.85
C VAL A 90 -5.45 -14.79 -14.64
N ASP A 91 -5.85 -15.60 -15.62
CA ASP A 91 -7.05 -15.31 -16.41
C ASP A 91 -8.33 -15.84 -15.76
N GLY A 92 -8.23 -16.83 -14.86
CA GLY A 92 -9.39 -17.49 -14.22
C GLY A 92 -9.66 -17.05 -12.78
N TRP A 93 -8.80 -16.23 -12.18
CA TRP A 93 -8.83 -16.00 -10.74
C TRP A 93 -10.10 -15.29 -10.24
N LEU A 94 -10.71 -14.40 -11.02
CA LEU A 94 -11.97 -13.75 -10.64
C LEU A 94 -13.13 -14.75 -10.64
N HIS A 95 -13.18 -15.64 -11.63
CA HIS A 95 -14.17 -16.70 -11.68
C HIS A 95 -14.04 -17.63 -10.47
N ARG A 96 -12.81 -18.07 -10.18
CA ARG A 96 -12.54 -19.01 -9.09
C ARG A 96 -12.68 -18.36 -7.70
N GLY A 97 -12.02 -17.23 -7.49
CA GLY A 97 -11.91 -16.55 -6.21
C GLY A 97 -13.16 -15.74 -5.82
N PHE A 98 -13.87 -15.17 -6.79
CA PHE A 98 -15.02 -14.29 -6.52
C PHE A 98 -16.35 -14.79 -7.12
N GLY A 99 -16.34 -15.89 -7.87
CA GLY A 99 -17.55 -16.41 -8.52
C GLY A 99 -18.05 -15.53 -9.65
N CYS A 100 -17.19 -14.68 -10.22
CA CYS A 100 -17.51 -13.90 -11.40
C CYS A 100 -17.84 -14.81 -12.60
N PRO A 101 -18.61 -14.34 -13.59
CA PRO A 101 -18.76 -15.03 -14.86
C PRO A 101 -17.40 -15.44 -15.45
N GLY A 102 -17.30 -16.68 -15.95
CA GLY A 102 -16.11 -17.20 -16.61
C GLY A 102 -16.05 -16.76 -18.08
N ASP A 103 -16.09 -15.46 -18.34
CA ASP A 103 -16.08 -14.87 -19.68
C ASP A 103 -14.80 -14.06 -19.95
N ASP A 104 -14.61 -13.69 -21.22
CA ASP A 104 -13.42 -12.95 -21.69
C ASP A 104 -13.27 -11.58 -21.01
N TYR A 105 -14.38 -10.95 -20.62
CA TYR A 105 -14.35 -9.65 -19.97
C TYR A 105 -13.77 -9.77 -18.56
N HIS A 106 -14.27 -10.69 -17.73
CA HIS A 106 -13.76 -10.89 -16.38
C HIS A 106 -12.33 -11.42 -16.40
N ALA A 107 -12.00 -12.31 -17.33
CA ALA A 107 -10.63 -12.78 -17.52
C ALA A 107 -9.68 -11.60 -17.81
N ALA A 108 -10.02 -10.75 -18.78
CA ALA A 108 -9.20 -9.60 -19.15
C ALA A 108 -9.13 -8.54 -18.04
N ALA A 109 -10.25 -8.22 -17.38
CA ALA A 109 -10.30 -7.23 -16.31
C ALA A 109 -9.48 -7.67 -15.08
N GLY A 110 -9.65 -8.94 -14.69
CA GLY A 110 -8.90 -9.55 -13.60
C GLY A 110 -7.41 -9.60 -13.87
N ALA A 111 -7.00 -10.09 -15.05
CA ALA A 111 -5.59 -10.12 -15.43
C ALA A 111 -4.98 -8.72 -15.45
N LYS A 112 -5.68 -7.74 -16.04
CA LYS A 112 -5.21 -6.34 -16.11
C LYS A 112 -5.07 -5.71 -14.72
N MET A 113 -5.94 -6.01 -13.78
CA MET A 113 -5.82 -5.53 -12.40
C MET A 113 -4.51 -6.02 -11.75
N LEU A 114 -4.23 -7.32 -11.81
CA LEU A 114 -3.01 -7.91 -11.25
C LEU A 114 -1.74 -7.42 -11.96
N ILE A 115 -1.78 -7.32 -13.29
CA ILE A 115 -0.67 -6.78 -14.08
C ILE A 115 -0.44 -5.31 -13.73
N ALA A 116 -1.49 -4.51 -13.58
CA ALA A 116 -1.39 -3.10 -13.22
C ALA A 116 -0.82 -2.91 -11.81
N SER A 117 -1.20 -3.73 -10.83
CA SER A 117 -0.65 -3.63 -9.47
C SER A 117 0.85 -3.91 -9.46
N VAL A 118 1.31 -4.96 -10.15
CA VAL A 118 2.74 -5.26 -10.30
C VAL A 118 3.45 -4.14 -11.05
N LYS A 119 2.85 -3.62 -12.13
CA LYS A 119 3.45 -2.56 -12.94
C LYS A 119 3.56 -1.24 -12.18
N ARG A 120 2.63 -0.92 -11.28
CA ARG A 120 2.69 0.28 -10.42
C ARG A 120 3.85 0.24 -9.43
N ILE A 121 4.31 -0.94 -9.01
CA ILE A 121 5.51 -1.10 -8.19
C ILE A 121 6.77 -1.00 -9.04
N ARG A 122 6.84 -1.74 -10.16
CA ARG A 122 8.04 -1.77 -11.03
C ARG A 122 8.23 -0.51 -11.87
N GLN A 123 7.16 0.23 -12.14
CA GLN A 123 7.14 1.49 -12.90
C GLN A 123 6.19 2.50 -12.21
N PRO A 124 6.60 3.07 -11.06
CA PRO A 124 5.81 4.03 -10.31
C PRO A 124 5.30 5.19 -11.18
N GLY A 125 4.01 5.51 -11.05
CA GLY A 125 3.34 6.54 -11.84
C GLY A 125 2.88 6.12 -13.24
N VAL A 126 3.08 4.86 -13.64
CA VAL A 126 2.48 4.34 -14.88
C VAL A 126 0.98 4.62 -14.91
N LYS A 127 0.45 5.02 -16.07
CA LYS A 127 -0.98 5.32 -16.18
C LYS A 127 -1.80 4.04 -16.00
N PHE A 128 -2.71 4.08 -15.03
CA PHE A 128 -3.80 3.13 -14.82
C PHE A 128 -4.95 3.93 -14.22
N ASP A 129 -5.88 4.37 -15.08
CA ASP A 129 -7.05 5.21 -14.77
C ASP A 129 -8.35 4.39 -14.73
N HIS A 130 -8.21 3.07 -14.54
CA HIS A 130 -9.31 2.14 -14.35
C HIS A 130 -9.38 1.68 -12.89
N THR A 131 -10.59 1.32 -12.46
CA THR A 131 -10.87 0.83 -11.11
C THR A 131 -11.81 -0.37 -11.23
N PRO A 132 -11.30 -1.58 -10.96
CA PRO A 132 -12.12 -2.76 -10.73
C PRO A 132 -13.06 -2.52 -9.56
N VAL A 133 -14.34 -2.82 -9.74
CA VAL A 133 -15.36 -2.66 -8.71
C VAL A 133 -16.03 -3.98 -8.44
N PHE A 134 -15.80 -4.53 -7.26
CA PHE A 134 -16.33 -5.81 -6.82
C PHE A 134 -17.75 -5.59 -6.28
N GLU A 135 -18.72 -6.07 -7.04
CA GLU A 135 -20.14 -5.92 -6.80
C GLU A 135 -20.72 -7.21 -6.20
N GLY A 136 -21.61 -7.09 -5.23
CA GLY A 136 -22.35 -8.24 -4.72
C GLY A 136 -22.85 -8.02 -3.31
N GLY A 137 -23.66 -8.94 -2.80
CA GLY A 137 -24.28 -8.84 -1.48
C GLY A 137 -23.32 -8.45 -0.34
N GLN A 138 -23.89 -7.80 0.68
CA GLN A 138 -23.18 -7.52 1.92
C GLN A 138 -22.71 -8.83 2.58
N GLY A 139 -21.52 -8.82 3.17
CA GLY A 139 -20.98 -9.98 3.87
C GLY A 139 -20.40 -11.08 2.98
N LEU A 140 -20.31 -10.89 1.65
CA LEU A 140 -19.67 -11.86 0.73
C LEU A 140 -18.16 -12.06 0.97
N GLY A 141 -17.50 -11.20 1.75
CA GLY A 141 -16.06 -11.30 2.01
C GLY A 141 -15.17 -10.62 0.97
N LYS A 142 -15.71 -9.72 0.14
CA LYS A 142 -14.98 -9.00 -0.94
C LYS A 142 -13.72 -8.29 -0.42
N SER A 143 -13.87 -7.44 0.59
CA SER A 143 -12.78 -6.69 1.23
C SER A 143 -11.75 -7.64 1.87
N THR A 144 -12.22 -8.70 2.53
CA THR A 144 -11.35 -9.73 3.15
C THR A 144 -10.52 -10.48 2.12
N ALA A 145 -11.10 -10.83 0.97
CA ALA A 145 -10.41 -11.47 -0.13
C ALA A 145 -9.35 -10.55 -0.76
N LEU A 146 -9.70 -9.28 -0.99
CA LEU A 146 -8.73 -8.29 -1.49
C LEU A 146 -7.58 -8.06 -0.50
N ARG A 147 -7.89 -7.97 0.79
CA ARG A 147 -6.89 -7.91 1.86
C ARG A 147 -5.99 -9.15 1.88
N ALA A 148 -6.55 -10.34 1.68
CA ALA A 148 -5.78 -11.57 1.59
C ALA A 148 -4.85 -11.60 0.35
N LEU A 149 -5.28 -11.05 -0.78
CA LEU A 149 -4.50 -10.96 -2.02
C LEU A 149 -3.27 -10.04 -1.89
N TYR A 150 -3.42 -8.90 -1.22
CA TYR A 150 -2.36 -7.88 -1.12
C TYR A 150 -1.57 -7.95 0.19
N GLY A 151 -2.09 -8.63 1.21
CA GLY A 151 -1.53 -8.72 2.55
C GLY A 151 -1.90 -7.53 3.44
N ASP A 152 -1.96 -7.77 4.76
CA ASP A 152 -2.36 -6.76 5.75
C ASP A 152 -1.43 -5.53 5.79
N ASP A 153 -0.16 -5.71 5.42
CA ASP A 153 0.83 -4.63 5.44
C ASP A 153 0.70 -3.63 4.29
N TRP A 154 0.06 -4.03 3.18
CA TRP A 154 0.01 -3.26 1.93
C TRP A 154 -1.40 -3.03 1.40
N PHE A 155 -2.41 -3.58 2.06
CA PHE A 155 -3.82 -3.31 1.80
C PHE A 155 -4.34 -2.22 2.75
N SER A 156 -5.16 -1.31 2.24
CA SER A 156 -5.90 -0.35 3.07
C SER A 156 -7.32 -0.18 2.55
N ASP A 157 -8.28 -0.11 3.46
CA ASP A 157 -9.68 0.28 3.23
C ASP A 157 -10.00 1.62 3.90
N SER A 158 -9.00 2.24 4.52
CA SER A 158 -9.13 3.48 5.25
C SER A 158 -8.95 4.66 4.30
N LEU A 159 -10.09 5.15 3.81
CA LEU A 159 -10.13 6.35 2.99
C LEU A 159 -10.15 7.60 3.87
N PRO A 160 -9.27 8.59 3.61
CA PRO A 160 -9.43 9.91 4.20
C PRO A 160 -10.74 10.56 3.75
N GLU A 161 -11.37 11.31 4.65
CA GLU A 161 -12.67 11.96 4.43
C GLU A 161 -12.63 12.93 3.23
N ASP A 162 -11.50 13.62 3.02
CA ASP A 162 -11.29 14.53 1.90
C ASP A 162 -10.23 13.96 0.93
N LEU A 163 -10.67 13.50 -0.24
CA LEU A 163 -9.82 12.96 -1.32
C LEU A 163 -9.02 14.04 -2.08
N ALA A 164 -9.41 15.30 -1.98
CA ALA A 164 -8.64 16.43 -2.49
C ALA A 164 -7.51 16.84 -1.54
N SER A 165 -7.57 16.40 -0.28
CA SER A 165 -6.60 16.79 0.75
C SER A 165 -5.18 16.27 0.51
N LYS A 166 -4.22 16.94 1.15
CA LYS A 166 -2.83 16.46 1.27
C LYS A 166 -2.74 15.14 2.05
N ASP A 167 -3.66 14.91 2.98
CA ASP A 167 -3.65 13.75 3.87
C ASP A 167 -4.06 12.50 3.08
N ALA A 168 -4.92 12.66 2.07
CA ALA A 168 -5.21 11.61 1.10
C ALA A 168 -4.00 11.15 0.32
N ALA A 169 -3.16 12.09 -0.14
CA ALA A 169 -1.93 11.73 -0.83
C ALA A 169 -0.90 11.08 0.12
N MET A 170 -0.84 11.52 1.38
CA MET A 170 0.04 10.92 2.39
C MET A 170 -0.39 9.52 2.83
N GLY A 171 -1.70 9.28 2.96
CA GLY A 171 -2.26 7.98 3.36
C GLY A 171 -1.99 6.85 2.35
N LEU A 172 -1.51 7.18 1.15
CA LEU A 172 -1.10 6.19 0.15
C LEU A 172 0.33 5.67 0.33
N LEU A 173 1.13 6.27 1.23
CA LEU A 173 2.47 5.78 1.52
C LEU A 173 2.39 4.36 2.09
N GLY A 174 3.12 3.41 1.49
CA GLY A 174 3.08 2.02 1.92
C GLY A 174 1.84 1.22 1.50
N VAL A 175 0.92 1.81 0.73
CA VAL A 175 -0.30 1.12 0.28
C VAL A 175 -0.09 0.62 -1.15
N TRP A 176 -0.33 -0.67 -1.39
CA TRP A 176 -0.27 -1.29 -2.72
C TRP A 176 -1.67 -1.41 -3.34
N CYS A 177 -2.67 -1.68 -2.52
CA CYS A 177 -4.08 -1.69 -2.91
C CYS A 177 -4.90 -0.88 -1.92
N LEU A 178 -5.57 0.16 -2.41
CA LEU A 178 -6.55 0.91 -1.64
C LEU A 178 -7.95 0.51 -2.09
N GLU A 179 -8.73 -0.02 -1.16
CA GLU A 179 -10.16 -0.25 -1.32
C GLU A 179 -10.94 1.04 -1.05
N LEU A 180 -11.78 1.41 -2.02
CA LEU A 180 -12.84 2.39 -1.87
C LEU A 180 -14.10 1.65 -1.43
N ALA A 181 -14.24 1.45 -0.11
CA ALA A 181 -15.40 0.80 0.46
C ALA A 181 -16.66 1.65 0.22
N GLU A 182 -17.76 0.99 -0.12
CA GLU A 182 -19.03 1.64 -0.45
C GLU A 182 -18.89 2.73 -1.53
N LEU A 183 -18.15 2.41 -2.59
CA LEU A 183 -17.81 3.32 -3.68
C LEU A 183 -19.03 4.05 -4.27
N GLN A 184 -20.21 3.42 -4.26
CA GLN A 184 -21.46 4.04 -4.72
C GLN A 184 -21.81 5.33 -3.94
N GLN A 185 -21.52 5.39 -2.64
CA GLN A 185 -21.79 6.58 -1.83
C GLN A 185 -20.81 7.70 -2.18
N LEU A 186 -19.53 7.35 -2.33
CA LEU A 186 -18.47 8.29 -2.69
C LEU A 186 -18.72 8.91 -4.07
N ILE A 187 -19.13 8.12 -5.05
CA ILE A 187 -19.42 8.62 -6.40
C ILE A 187 -20.65 9.54 -6.38
N ARG A 188 -21.70 9.19 -5.63
CA ARG A 188 -22.89 10.05 -5.51
C ARG A 188 -22.58 11.39 -4.84
N ALA A 189 -21.67 11.40 -3.87
CA ALA A 189 -21.26 12.61 -3.17
C ALA A 189 -20.31 13.48 -4.02
N GLU A 190 -19.25 12.89 -4.59
CA GLU A 190 -18.14 13.63 -5.19
C GLU A 190 -17.54 12.95 -6.44
N ALA A 191 -18.37 12.65 -7.44
CA ALA A 191 -17.93 11.94 -8.65
C ALA A 191 -16.64 12.49 -9.30
N GLU A 192 -16.53 13.82 -9.46
CA GLU A 192 -15.36 14.43 -10.11
C GLU A 192 -14.09 14.38 -9.23
N THR A 193 -14.21 14.57 -7.91
CA THR A 193 -13.08 14.42 -6.98
C THR A 193 -12.57 12.99 -6.99
N VAL A 194 -13.47 12.01 -6.93
CA VAL A 194 -13.15 10.58 -6.98
C VAL A 194 -12.46 10.23 -8.31
N LYS A 195 -13.05 10.61 -9.46
CA LYS A 195 -12.46 10.39 -10.79
C LYS A 195 -11.07 11.03 -10.91
N ALA A 196 -10.90 12.25 -10.41
CA ALA A 196 -9.63 12.95 -10.40
C ALA A 196 -8.61 12.24 -9.53
N PHE A 197 -9.00 11.83 -8.31
CA PHE A 197 -8.15 11.07 -7.40
C PHE A 197 -7.68 9.77 -8.05
N MET A 198 -8.57 8.99 -8.66
CA MET A 198 -8.22 7.72 -9.31
C MET A 198 -7.27 7.88 -10.49
N SER A 199 -7.39 8.98 -11.24
CA SER A 199 -6.60 9.22 -12.45
C SER A 199 -5.18 9.75 -12.17
N ARG A 200 -4.85 10.10 -10.91
CA ARG A 200 -3.53 10.65 -10.56
C ARG A 200 -2.40 9.65 -10.84
N GLN A 201 -1.34 10.16 -11.47
CA GLN A 201 -0.08 9.43 -11.67
C GLN A 201 0.98 9.81 -10.62
N VAL A 202 0.83 10.98 -10.00
CA VAL A 202 1.76 11.51 -9.01
C VAL A 202 0.96 12.09 -7.85
N ASP A 203 1.30 11.66 -6.65
CA ASP A 203 0.80 12.16 -5.38
C ASP A 203 1.72 13.27 -4.88
N ARG A 204 1.19 14.48 -4.73
CA ARG A 204 1.95 15.65 -4.28
C ARG A 204 1.46 16.09 -2.91
N PHE A 205 2.35 16.05 -1.93
CA PHE A 205 2.05 16.44 -0.55
C PHE A 205 3.28 17.00 0.15
N ARG A 206 3.09 17.57 1.33
CA ARG A 206 4.18 18.05 2.19
C ARG A 206 4.24 17.14 3.42
N PRO A 207 5.30 16.34 3.61
CA PRO A 207 5.43 15.48 4.78
C PRO A 207 5.36 16.28 6.08
N PRO A 208 4.89 15.70 7.20
CA PRO A 208 5.00 16.31 8.51
C PRO A 208 6.45 16.72 8.78
N TYR A 209 6.65 17.94 9.26
CA TYR A 209 7.98 18.53 9.50
C TYR A 209 8.88 18.68 8.25
N GLY A 210 8.38 18.31 7.07
CA GLY A 210 9.06 18.51 5.79
C GLY A 210 9.16 20.00 5.43
N LYS A 211 10.31 20.42 4.91
CA LYS A 211 10.53 21.81 4.47
C LYS A 211 9.91 22.11 3.10
N ALA A 212 9.66 21.09 2.29
CA ALA A 212 9.17 21.23 0.92
C ALA A 212 8.11 20.17 0.57
N TYR A 213 7.35 20.44 -0.49
CA TYR A 213 6.50 19.44 -1.12
C TYR A 213 7.35 18.34 -1.76
N VAL A 214 6.83 17.12 -1.72
CA VAL A 214 7.38 15.97 -2.42
C VAL A 214 6.40 15.51 -3.49
N ASN A 215 6.95 15.04 -4.60
CA ASN A 215 6.19 14.38 -5.65
C ASN A 215 6.49 12.88 -5.55
N ARG A 216 5.46 12.07 -5.36
CA ARG A 216 5.55 10.62 -5.28
C ARG A 216 4.81 10.01 -6.47
N PRO A 217 5.51 9.42 -7.44
CA PRO A 217 4.86 8.65 -8.48
C PRO A 217 4.05 7.52 -7.84
N ARG A 218 2.78 7.40 -8.22
CA ARG A 218 1.82 6.53 -7.54
C ARG A 218 2.15 5.06 -7.76
N GLN A 219 2.19 4.30 -6.66
CA GLN A 219 2.54 2.88 -6.61
C GLN A 219 1.36 1.97 -6.23
N CYS A 220 0.25 2.54 -5.76
CA CYS A 220 -0.96 1.78 -5.49
C CYS A 220 -1.87 1.64 -6.72
N ILE A 221 -2.74 0.64 -6.68
CA ILE A 221 -3.99 0.63 -7.46
C ILE A 221 -5.18 0.92 -6.54
N LEU A 222 -6.29 1.32 -7.15
CA LEU A 222 -7.55 1.53 -6.45
C LEU A 222 -8.56 0.49 -6.92
N VAL A 223 -9.27 -0.09 -5.96
CA VAL A 223 -10.40 -1.00 -6.21
C VAL A 223 -11.62 -0.47 -5.49
N GLY A 224 -12.80 -0.70 -6.04
CA GLY A 224 -14.07 -0.39 -5.38
C GLY A 224 -14.71 -1.64 -4.83
N THR A 225 -15.45 -1.51 -3.74
CA THR A 225 -16.47 -2.50 -3.37
C THR A 225 -17.81 -1.81 -3.21
N THR A 226 -18.87 -2.52 -3.59
CA THR A 226 -20.24 -2.04 -3.48
C THR A 226 -21.19 -3.20 -3.21
N ASN A 227 -22.27 -2.89 -2.51
CA ASN A 227 -23.40 -3.80 -2.33
C ASN A 227 -24.58 -3.44 -3.24
N ALA A 228 -24.50 -2.33 -3.98
CA ALA A 228 -25.50 -1.90 -4.94
C ALA A 228 -25.21 -2.54 -6.31
N GLU A 229 -26.25 -3.09 -6.94
CA GLU A 229 -26.19 -3.62 -8.32
C GLU A 229 -26.25 -2.48 -9.35
N GLU A 230 -27.02 -1.43 -9.07
CA GLU A 230 -27.15 -0.24 -9.91
C GLU A 230 -26.55 0.99 -9.23
N TRP A 231 -25.30 1.31 -9.58
CA TRP A 231 -24.56 2.43 -8.98
C TRP A 231 -23.90 3.36 -10.00
N LEU A 232 -23.75 2.93 -11.25
CA LEU A 232 -23.23 3.73 -12.36
C LEU A 232 -24.37 4.47 -13.07
N SER A 233 -24.67 5.71 -12.65
CA SER A 233 -25.75 6.52 -13.23
C SER A 233 -25.31 7.51 -14.33
N ASP A 234 -24.01 7.81 -14.46
CA ASP A 234 -23.48 8.86 -15.37
C ASP A 234 -22.90 8.27 -16.67
N THR A 235 -23.48 8.61 -17.81
CA THR A 235 -23.08 8.11 -19.14
C THR A 235 -21.70 8.58 -19.63
N THR A 236 -21.09 9.63 -19.05
CA THR A 236 -19.84 10.22 -19.57
C THR A 236 -18.57 9.82 -18.79
N GLY A 237 -18.71 9.09 -17.68
CA GLY A 237 -17.60 8.70 -16.80
C GLY A 237 -17.35 7.18 -16.65
N ASN A 238 -18.29 6.35 -17.09
CA ASN A 238 -18.35 4.91 -16.72
C ASN A 238 -17.18 4.06 -17.21
N ARG A 239 -16.47 4.46 -18.27
CA ARG A 239 -15.37 3.67 -18.86
C ARG A 239 -14.19 3.38 -17.91
N ARG A 240 -14.09 4.14 -16.80
CA ARG A 240 -13.05 3.94 -15.79
C ARG A 240 -13.38 2.80 -14.84
N PHE A 241 -14.65 2.50 -14.65
CA PHE A 241 -15.08 1.47 -13.73
C PHE A 241 -15.21 0.14 -14.47
N TRP A 242 -14.68 -0.93 -13.87
CA TRP A 242 -14.87 -2.29 -14.35
C TRP A 242 -15.74 -3.03 -13.35
N PRO A 243 -17.08 -3.09 -13.58
CA PRO A 243 -17.99 -3.93 -12.80
C PRO A 243 -17.50 -5.38 -12.76
N LEU A 244 -17.37 -5.95 -11.57
CA LEU A 244 -17.01 -7.34 -11.34
C LEU A 244 -18.10 -7.96 -10.45
N ALA A 245 -19.09 -8.61 -11.07
CA ALA A 245 -20.21 -9.23 -10.37
C ALA A 245 -19.74 -10.47 -9.61
N CYS A 246 -19.66 -10.37 -8.28
CA CYS A 246 -19.18 -11.42 -7.40
C CYS A 246 -20.35 -12.22 -6.81
N ARG A 247 -20.19 -13.55 -6.73
CA ARG A 247 -21.18 -14.45 -6.09
C ARG A 247 -20.68 -15.02 -4.77
N HIS A 248 -19.37 -15.07 -4.55
CA HIS A 248 -18.72 -15.50 -3.32
C HIS A 248 -17.36 -14.80 -3.16
N ALA A 249 -16.65 -15.08 -2.08
CA ALA A 249 -15.23 -14.77 -1.96
C ALA A 249 -14.51 -15.95 -1.28
N ASP A 250 -13.70 -16.69 -2.04
CA ASP A 250 -12.92 -17.85 -1.59
C ASP A 250 -11.57 -17.36 -1.04
N VAL A 251 -11.62 -16.81 0.18
CA VAL A 251 -10.43 -16.26 0.86
C VAL A 251 -9.31 -17.30 1.05
N PRO A 252 -9.59 -18.56 1.44
CA PRO A 252 -8.55 -19.57 1.52
C PRO A 252 -7.82 -19.79 0.20
N TRP A 253 -8.54 -19.87 -0.92
CA TRP A 253 -7.94 -20.05 -2.24
C TRP A 253 -7.12 -18.84 -2.70
N ILE A 254 -7.56 -17.61 -2.36
CA ILE A 254 -6.83 -16.38 -2.71
C ILE A 254 -5.52 -16.24 -1.93
N ARG A 255 -5.44 -16.81 -0.72
CA ARG A 255 -4.26 -16.72 0.15
C ARG A 255 -3.17 -17.73 -0.24
N GLU A 256 -3.53 -18.80 -0.93
CA GLU A 256 -2.61 -19.84 -1.43
C GLU A 256 -1.77 -19.32 -2.60
#